data_AF-A0A378TVP5-F1
#
_entry.id   AF-A0A378TVP5-F1
#
_cell.length_a   1.000
_cell.length_b   1.000
_cell.length_c   1.000
_cell.angle_alpha   90.00
_cell.angle_beta   90.00
_cell.angle_gamma   90.00
#
_symmetry.space_group_name_H-M   'P 1'
#
loop_
_entity.id
_entity.type
_entity.pdbx_description
1 polymer ?
#
loop_
_entity_poly.entity_id
_entity_poly.type
_entity_poly.pdbx_seq_one_letter_code
_entity_poly.pdbx_strand_id
1 'polypeptide(L)'
;MTNPTQAPKLDKKELSTQIATAHRYFGLYGFSQILPNPDIILRRLGKSSLSAYRELLIDPIVAGAVRRRKASVAGLNYRLDSDLSDKQQTIIGQIFDSLDIYGLIGQILEAVLYGYQPIEVIWQFKNGVWIPVKLIAIPQEWTGFDADGELLLIDGITKITPPPFKILCPTNNASFTNPYGTAELSCVYWATVFKRGGLKFWAEFAEKFGSPWIIGHEPRSNTDDDTNKLLDALEDLMGNAVATIPNDSSVEIKEATGKTGSSQVFDDFIRYCRSEINIALLGQDQTTEKDTSHASAMAGLTVTKDIRDNDCRVVESCFNTLLAWICELNFHKVSPPKFVLYEDEIGDKTLAERDQILTALGVSFNQSYYERAYNLSADEFTLNTKPMPTNTVPTTPNFSEKSFTPQGDLSDKLAIGVPSDDDLTAQVGQMLGDFASLDSVNLDNETALLEQLASLYPKMNIDELQDKLTQMLFIADTLSRLHTQEEMGMQ
;
A
#
# COMPACT_ATOMS: atom_id res chain seq x y z
N MET A 1 -47.44 1.58 13.93
CA MET A 1 -47.32 1.55 15.41
C MET A 1 -47.54 0.11 15.86
N THR A 2 -46.48 -0.66 16.02
CA THR A 2 -46.52 -2.03 16.52
C THR A 2 -46.13 -2.05 18.00
N ASN A 3 -46.92 -2.76 18.79
CA ASN A 3 -46.82 -2.89 20.24
C ASN A 3 -45.43 -3.42 20.65
N PRO A 4 -44.65 -2.74 21.51
CA PRO A 4 -43.24 -3.07 21.77
C PRO A 4 -42.98 -4.28 22.69
N THR A 5 -44.01 -5.06 23.06
CA THR A 5 -43.93 -6.10 24.11
C THR A 5 -44.15 -7.54 23.66
N GLN A 6 -44.29 -7.81 22.36
CA GLN A 6 -44.26 -9.19 21.85
C GLN A 6 -42.90 -9.48 21.22
N ALA A 7 -42.17 -10.44 21.80
CA ALA A 7 -40.97 -10.99 21.19
C ALA A 7 -41.30 -11.41 19.74
N PRO A 8 -40.48 -11.00 18.75
CA PRO A 8 -40.75 -11.32 17.36
C PRO A 8 -40.85 -12.85 17.20
N LYS A 9 -41.86 -13.30 16.48
CA LYS A 9 -42.04 -14.74 16.20
C LYS A 9 -40.95 -15.16 15.22
N LEU A 10 -39.90 -15.81 15.74
CA LEU A 10 -38.76 -16.28 14.96
C LEU A 10 -39.18 -17.48 14.11
N ASP A 11 -39.29 -17.31 12.80
CA ASP A 11 -39.40 -18.41 11.84
C ASP A 11 -37.99 -18.90 11.48
N LYS A 12 -37.68 -20.16 11.80
CA LYS A 12 -36.39 -20.79 11.50
C LYS A 12 -36.05 -20.75 10.02
N LYS A 13 -37.04 -20.87 9.14
CA LYS A 13 -36.83 -20.84 7.69
C LYS A 13 -36.55 -19.43 7.20
N GLU A 14 -37.22 -18.41 7.73
CA GLU A 14 -36.93 -17.01 7.39
C GLU A 14 -35.54 -16.60 7.87
N LEU A 15 -35.12 -17.08 9.04
CA LEU A 15 -33.78 -16.82 9.59
C LEU A 15 -32.67 -17.56 8.82
N SER A 16 -32.96 -18.74 8.25
CA SER A 16 -31.96 -19.56 7.54
C SER A 16 -31.92 -19.33 6.03
N THR A 17 -32.87 -18.59 5.47
CA THR A 17 -32.97 -18.36 4.02
C THR A 17 -32.49 -16.96 3.69
N GLN A 18 -31.59 -16.82 2.72
CA GLN A 18 -31.21 -15.51 2.21
C GLN A 18 -32.37 -14.87 1.43
N ILE A 19 -32.81 -13.69 1.88
CA ILE A 19 -33.95 -12.96 1.27
C ILE A 19 -33.47 -11.95 0.23
N ALA A 20 -32.29 -11.35 0.42
CA ALA A 20 -31.67 -10.45 -0.54
C ALA A 20 -30.66 -11.25 -1.38
N THR A 21 -31.10 -11.78 -2.53
CA THR A 21 -30.23 -12.44 -3.53
C THR A 21 -30.05 -11.53 -4.74
N ALA A 22 -28.88 -11.59 -5.39
CA ALA A 22 -28.56 -10.66 -6.48
C ALA A 22 -29.51 -10.90 -7.67
N HIS A 23 -29.99 -12.13 -7.84
CA HIS A 23 -31.03 -12.49 -8.80
C HIS A 23 -32.29 -11.60 -8.74
N ARG A 24 -32.68 -11.12 -7.55
CA ARG A 24 -33.86 -10.24 -7.37
C ARG A 24 -33.63 -8.80 -7.81
N TYR A 25 -32.38 -8.34 -7.80
CA TYR A 25 -32.04 -6.93 -8.06
C TYR A 25 -31.42 -6.71 -9.43
N PHE A 26 -30.77 -7.72 -10.02
CA PHE A 26 -30.04 -7.53 -11.27
C PHE A 26 -30.88 -7.73 -12.53
N GLY A 27 -32.02 -8.45 -12.51
CA GLY A 27 -33.01 -8.55 -13.62
C GLY A 27 -32.48 -8.99 -15.00
N LEU A 28 -33.22 -9.82 -15.75
CA LEU A 28 -32.96 -10.21 -17.17
C LEU A 28 -31.52 -10.57 -17.63
N TYR A 29 -30.54 -10.80 -16.74
CA TYR A 29 -29.24 -11.43 -17.05
C TYR A 29 -29.38 -12.94 -17.35
N GLY A 30 -30.61 -13.45 -17.43
CA GLY A 30 -30.95 -14.87 -17.62
C GLY A 30 -30.37 -15.53 -18.88
N PHE A 31 -29.86 -14.77 -19.85
CA PHE A 31 -29.16 -15.34 -21.01
C PHE A 31 -27.68 -15.68 -20.74
N SER A 32 -27.00 -14.92 -19.87
CA SER A 32 -25.57 -15.14 -19.60
C SER A 32 -25.33 -16.10 -18.44
N GLN A 33 -26.24 -16.26 -17.48
CA GLN A 33 -26.04 -17.05 -16.23
C GLN A 33 -24.80 -16.64 -15.37
N ILE A 34 -23.90 -15.79 -15.88
CA ILE A 34 -22.72 -15.26 -15.21
C ILE A 34 -22.90 -13.77 -14.97
N LEU A 35 -22.65 -13.33 -13.75
CA LEU A 35 -22.61 -11.92 -13.37
C LEU A 35 -21.46 -11.22 -14.09
N PRO A 36 -21.66 -10.03 -14.68
CA PRO A 36 -20.55 -9.25 -15.20
C PRO A 36 -19.62 -8.83 -14.05
N ASN A 37 -18.30 -8.84 -14.29
CA ASN A 37 -17.35 -8.29 -13.34
C ASN A 37 -17.62 -6.77 -13.17
N PRO A 38 -17.88 -6.27 -11.94
CA PRO A 38 -18.25 -4.88 -11.72
C PRO A 38 -17.08 -3.89 -11.83
N ASP A 39 -15.83 -4.36 -11.97
CA ASP A 39 -14.65 -3.52 -12.09
C ASP A 39 -14.77 -2.49 -13.23
N ILE A 40 -14.69 -1.21 -12.85
CA ILE A 40 -14.90 -0.07 -13.75
C ILE A 40 -13.86 0.01 -14.87
N ILE A 41 -12.63 -0.43 -14.62
CA ILE A 41 -11.54 -0.35 -15.59
C ILE A 41 -11.79 -1.37 -16.70
N LEU A 42 -12.04 -2.63 -16.34
CA LEU A 42 -12.38 -3.68 -17.31
C LEU A 42 -13.61 -3.29 -18.14
N ARG A 43 -14.65 -2.77 -17.49
CA ARG A 43 -15.87 -2.30 -18.16
C ARG A 43 -15.61 -1.17 -19.16
N ARG A 44 -14.78 -0.17 -18.80
CA ARG A 44 -14.45 0.96 -19.68
C ARG A 44 -13.59 0.56 -20.86
N LEU A 45 -12.69 -0.41 -20.68
CA LEU A 45 -11.83 -0.90 -21.76
C LEU A 45 -12.59 -1.78 -22.76
N GLY A 46 -13.83 -2.16 -22.47
CA GLY A 46 -14.56 -3.17 -23.24
C GLY A 46 -13.88 -4.55 -23.23
N LYS A 47 -12.86 -4.73 -22.38
CA LYS A 47 -12.14 -5.98 -22.18
C LYS A 47 -12.84 -6.73 -21.04
N SER A 48 -13.53 -7.82 -21.37
CA SER A 48 -14.10 -8.73 -20.36
C SER A 48 -13.05 -9.59 -19.66
N SER A 49 -11.81 -9.61 -20.18
CA SER A 49 -10.73 -10.45 -19.70
C SER A 49 -9.74 -9.68 -18.82
N LEU A 50 -9.17 -10.40 -17.84
CA LEU A 50 -8.14 -9.88 -16.94
C LEU A 50 -6.77 -9.72 -17.64
N SER A 51 -6.70 -9.94 -18.96
CA SER A 51 -5.47 -9.79 -19.74
C SER A 51 -4.88 -8.38 -19.66
N ALA A 52 -5.74 -7.35 -19.57
CA ALA A 52 -5.30 -5.97 -19.35
C ALA A 52 -4.46 -5.80 -18.09
N TYR A 53 -4.77 -6.56 -17.03
CA TYR A 53 -4.01 -6.54 -15.77
C TYR A 53 -2.75 -7.38 -15.86
N ARG A 54 -2.78 -8.52 -16.56
CA ARG A 54 -1.58 -9.32 -16.83
C ARG A 54 -0.52 -8.53 -17.63
N GLU A 55 -0.95 -7.70 -18.57
CA GLU A 55 -0.08 -6.79 -19.33
C GLU A 55 0.63 -5.75 -18.43
N LEU A 56 0.07 -5.41 -17.26
CA LEU A 56 0.72 -4.49 -16.32
C LEU A 56 1.98 -5.10 -15.71
N LEU A 57 2.04 -6.42 -15.52
CA LEU A 57 3.20 -7.12 -14.97
C LEU A 57 4.43 -7.11 -15.89
N ILE A 58 4.29 -6.66 -17.14
CA ILE A 58 5.44 -6.38 -18.02
C ILE A 58 6.19 -5.13 -17.54
N ASP A 59 5.50 -4.21 -16.84
CA ASP A 59 6.12 -3.02 -16.30
C ASP A 59 7.06 -3.36 -15.13
N PRO A 60 8.34 -2.95 -15.16
CA PRO A 60 9.30 -3.34 -14.13
C PRO A 60 8.97 -2.80 -12.73
N ILE A 61 8.27 -1.66 -12.63
CA ILE A 61 7.89 -1.07 -11.35
C ILE A 61 6.74 -1.86 -10.73
N VAL A 62 5.71 -2.15 -11.53
CA VAL A 62 4.59 -3.00 -11.10
C VAL A 62 5.10 -4.40 -10.75
N ALA A 63 5.89 -5.03 -11.63
CA ALA A 63 6.45 -6.35 -11.39
C ALA A 63 7.35 -6.41 -10.15
N GLY A 64 8.16 -5.38 -9.94
CA GLY A 64 9.02 -5.23 -8.75
C GLY A 64 8.21 -5.11 -7.47
N ALA A 65 7.15 -4.29 -7.47
CA ALA A 65 6.24 -4.15 -6.34
C ALA A 65 5.49 -5.46 -6.03
N VAL A 66 4.88 -6.08 -7.05
CA VAL A 66 4.18 -7.37 -6.90
C VAL A 66 5.11 -8.47 -6.39
N ARG A 67 6.34 -8.57 -6.92
CA ARG A 67 7.31 -9.57 -6.44
C ARG A 67 7.64 -9.38 -4.96
N ARG A 68 7.85 -8.13 -4.52
CA ARG A 68 8.11 -7.82 -3.10
C ARG A 68 6.91 -8.15 -2.22
N ARG A 69 5.71 -7.74 -2.62
CA ARG A 69 4.46 -8.03 -1.90
C ARG A 69 4.20 -9.53 -1.76
N LYS A 70 4.44 -10.32 -2.81
CA LYS A 70 4.35 -11.77 -2.72
C LYS A 70 5.43 -12.40 -1.86
N ALA A 71 6.68 -11.93 -1.98
CA ALA A 71 7.80 -12.44 -1.22
C ALA A 71 7.65 -12.18 0.28
N SER A 72 7.02 -11.06 0.70
CA SER A 72 6.81 -10.77 2.11
C SER A 72 5.84 -11.75 2.78
N VAL A 73 4.83 -12.25 2.05
CA VAL A 73 3.93 -13.30 2.54
C VAL A 73 4.60 -14.68 2.46
N ALA A 74 5.23 -14.99 1.32
CA ALA A 74 5.84 -16.30 1.08
C ALA A 74 7.11 -16.56 1.91
N GLY A 75 7.70 -15.51 2.50
CA GLY A 75 8.82 -15.60 3.45
C GLY A 75 8.39 -15.87 4.89
N LEU A 76 7.09 -15.92 5.19
CA LEU A 76 6.58 -16.27 6.51
C LEU A 76 6.63 -17.78 6.75
N ASN A 77 6.84 -18.15 8.01
CA ASN A 77 6.66 -19.53 8.44
C ASN A 77 5.17 -19.83 8.58
N TYR A 78 4.82 -21.11 8.56
CA TYR A 78 3.46 -21.55 8.83
C TYR A 78 3.43 -22.60 9.93
N ARG A 79 2.30 -22.65 10.64
CA ARG A 79 1.98 -23.74 11.56
C ARG A 79 0.52 -24.12 11.42
N LEU A 80 0.19 -25.29 11.96
CA LEU A 80 -1.17 -25.81 12.04
C LEU A 80 -1.61 -25.85 13.50
N ASP A 81 -2.42 -24.89 13.91
CA ASP A 81 -2.98 -24.86 15.27
C ASP A 81 -4.17 -25.85 15.30
N SER A 82 -4.09 -26.91 16.12
CA SER A 82 -5.03 -28.03 16.08
C SER A 82 -5.29 -28.69 17.43
N ASP A 83 -6.55 -29.07 17.65
CA ASP A 83 -6.99 -29.94 18.76
C ASP A 83 -7.17 -31.41 18.32
N LEU A 84 -6.68 -31.79 17.14
CA LEU A 84 -6.78 -33.16 16.62
C LEU A 84 -5.91 -34.13 17.42
N SER A 85 -6.24 -35.43 17.38
CA SER A 85 -5.38 -36.47 17.96
C SER A 85 -4.04 -36.60 17.22
N ASP A 86 -2.98 -37.06 17.90
CA ASP A 86 -1.64 -37.23 17.33
C ASP A 86 -1.63 -38.01 16.00
N LYS A 87 -2.49 -39.03 15.89
CA LYS A 87 -2.65 -39.82 14.65
C LYS A 87 -3.19 -38.99 13.50
N GLN A 88 -4.19 -38.15 13.75
CA GLN A 88 -4.78 -37.28 12.74
C GLN A 88 -3.82 -36.15 12.35
N GLN A 89 -3.12 -35.56 13.32
CA GLN A 89 -2.09 -34.57 13.06
C GLN A 89 -0.96 -35.16 12.21
N THR A 90 -0.53 -36.40 12.47
CA THR A 90 0.48 -37.10 11.66
C THR A 90 0.02 -37.27 10.21
N ILE A 91 -1.24 -37.64 9.98
CA ILE A 91 -1.79 -37.77 8.63
C ILE A 91 -1.79 -36.43 7.90
N ILE A 92 -2.26 -35.36 8.55
CA ILE A 92 -2.27 -34.01 7.96
C ILE A 92 -0.85 -33.52 7.68
N GLY A 93 0.09 -33.75 8.61
CA GLY A 93 1.51 -33.43 8.43
C GLY A 93 2.08 -34.08 7.17
N GLN A 94 1.86 -35.39 7.00
CA GLN A 94 2.31 -36.11 5.79
C GLN A 94 1.69 -35.58 4.49
N ILE A 95 0.43 -35.11 4.55
CA ILE A 95 -0.20 -34.46 3.39
C ILE A 95 0.55 -33.16 3.07
N PHE A 96 0.74 -32.28 4.06
CA PHE A 96 1.39 -30.99 3.87
C PHE A 96 2.86 -31.12 3.46
N ASP A 97 3.59 -32.11 3.98
CA ASP A 97 4.97 -32.43 3.57
C ASP A 97 5.09 -32.78 2.08
N SER A 98 4.00 -33.26 1.48
CA SER A 98 3.94 -33.61 0.05
C SER A 98 3.49 -32.47 -0.87
N LEU A 99 2.94 -31.39 -0.30
CA LEU A 99 2.42 -30.25 -1.04
C LEU A 99 3.47 -29.16 -1.23
N ASP A 100 3.49 -28.55 -2.41
CA ASP A 100 4.25 -27.33 -2.65
C ASP A 100 3.51 -26.13 -2.04
N ILE A 101 3.67 -25.94 -0.72
CA ILE A 101 3.04 -24.85 0.03
C ILE A 101 3.48 -23.50 -0.52
N TYR A 102 4.77 -23.32 -0.79
CA TYR A 102 5.31 -22.06 -1.32
C TYR A 102 4.71 -21.70 -2.69
N GLY A 103 4.69 -22.66 -3.62
CA GLY A 103 4.07 -22.47 -4.93
C GLY A 103 2.57 -22.19 -4.84
N LEU A 104 1.86 -22.87 -3.93
CA LEU A 104 0.44 -22.65 -3.71
C LEU A 104 0.15 -21.26 -3.12
N ILE A 105 0.94 -20.77 -2.17
CA ILE A 105 0.84 -19.38 -1.68
C ILE A 105 0.95 -18.41 -2.85
N GLY A 106 1.93 -18.61 -3.74
CA GLY A 106 2.12 -17.78 -4.92
C GLY A 106 0.89 -17.76 -5.85
N GLN A 107 0.22 -18.90 -6.02
CA GLN A 107 -1.03 -19.03 -6.77
C GLN A 107 -2.20 -18.35 -6.05
N ILE A 108 -2.37 -18.55 -4.74
CA ILE A 108 -3.45 -17.91 -3.97
C ILE A 108 -3.33 -16.39 -4.02
N LEU A 109 -2.12 -15.85 -3.96
CA LEU A 109 -1.86 -14.41 -4.04
C LEU A 109 -2.20 -13.81 -5.41
N GLU A 110 -2.43 -14.61 -6.46
CA GLU A 110 -3.04 -14.10 -7.70
C GLU A 110 -4.47 -13.56 -7.43
N ALA A 111 -5.20 -14.11 -6.46
CA ALA A 111 -6.51 -13.60 -6.07
C ALA A 111 -6.44 -12.16 -5.56
N VAL A 112 -5.36 -11.78 -4.88
CA VAL A 112 -5.13 -10.39 -4.47
C VAL A 112 -4.97 -9.48 -5.69
N LEU A 113 -4.16 -9.91 -6.67
CA LEU A 113 -3.86 -9.11 -7.86
C LEU A 113 -5.06 -8.95 -8.80
N TYR A 114 -5.87 -10.00 -8.97
CA TYR A 114 -6.92 -10.09 -9.97
C TYR A 114 -8.34 -10.14 -9.39
N GLY A 115 -8.48 -10.09 -8.06
CA GLY A 115 -9.75 -10.20 -7.34
C GLY A 115 -10.06 -11.62 -6.88
N TYR A 116 -9.75 -12.64 -7.68
CA TYR A 116 -9.96 -14.04 -7.35
C TYR A 116 -9.04 -14.98 -8.16
N GLN A 117 -8.87 -16.21 -7.66
CA GLN A 117 -8.11 -17.26 -8.34
C GLN A 117 -8.75 -18.63 -8.10
N PRO A 118 -9.36 -19.28 -9.11
CA PRO A 118 -9.80 -20.66 -8.98
C PRO A 118 -8.60 -21.62 -9.00
N ILE A 119 -8.59 -22.59 -8.07
CA ILE A 119 -7.54 -23.60 -7.92
C ILE A 119 -8.20 -24.98 -7.84
N GLU A 120 -7.99 -25.81 -8.85
CA GLU A 120 -8.52 -27.17 -8.88
C GLU A 120 -7.70 -28.11 -8.00
N VAL A 121 -8.41 -28.84 -7.15
CA VAL A 121 -7.84 -29.90 -6.32
C VAL A 121 -8.01 -31.25 -7.02
N ILE A 122 -6.88 -31.93 -7.23
CA ILE A 122 -6.86 -33.32 -7.69
C ILE A 122 -6.67 -34.21 -6.47
N TRP A 123 -7.70 -35.00 -6.16
CA TRP A 123 -7.70 -35.93 -5.04
C TRP A 123 -7.27 -37.33 -5.47
N GLN A 124 -6.55 -38.02 -4.60
CA GLN A 124 -6.25 -39.44 -4.73
C GLN A 124 -6.63 -40.17 -3.45
N PHE A 125 -7.32 -41.30 -3.57
CA PHE A 125 -7.55 -42.19 -2.43
C PHE A 125 -6.40 -43.19 -2.31
N LYS A 126 -5.63 -43.11 -1.22
CA LYS A 126 -4.47 -43.97 -0.97
C LYS A 126 -4.45 -44.41 0.49
N ASN A 127 -4.27 -45.71 0.73
CA ASN A 127 -4.19 -46.29 2.08
C ASN A 127 -5.37 -45.91 3.00
N GLY A 128 -6.58 -45.79 2.45
CA GLY A 128 -7.76 -45.42 3.23
C GLY A 128 -7.95 -43.92 3.48
N VAL A 129 -7.09 -43.07 2.90
CA VAL A 129 -7.10 -41.60 3.09
C VAL A 129 -7.21 -40.92 1.72
N TRP A 130 -8.10 -39.93 1.61
CA TRP A 130 -8.16 -38.97 0.52
C TRP A 130 -7.11 -37.88 0.70
N ILE A 131 -6.22 -37.75 -0.28
CA ILE A 131 -5.07 -36.84 -0.25
C ILE A 131 -5.15 -35.91 -1.47
N PRO A 132 -5.01 -34.59 -1.29
CA PRO A 132 -4.81 -33.68 -2.42
C PRO A 132 -3.40 -33.94 -2.98
N VAL A 133 -3.30 -34.36 -4.24
CA VAL A 133 -2.02 -34.68 -4.89
C VAL A 133 -1.55 -33.61 -5.86
N LYS A 134 -2.46 -32.76 -6.34
CA LYS A 134 -2.14 -31.59 -7.15
C LYS A 134 -3.13 -30.47 -6.87
N LEU A 135 -2.62 -29.25 -6.84
CA LEU A 135 -3.40 -28.02 -6.83
C LEU A 135 -3.03 -27.23 -8.08
N ILE A 136 -4.01 -26.96 -8.93
CA ILE A 136 -3.81 -26.38 -10.26
C ILE A 136 -4.58 -25.07 -10.34
N ALA A 137 -3.87 -23.94 -10.33
CA ALA A 137 -4.47 -22.66 -10.67
C ALA A 137 -5.03 -22.69 -12.10
N ILE A 138 -6.34 -22.45 -12.24
CA ILE A 138 -7.03 -22.39 -13.52
C ILE A 138 -7.13 -20.92 -13.97
N PRO A 139 -7.04 -20.61 -15.28
CA PRO A 139 -7.32 -19.26 -15.76
C PRO A 139 -8.70 -18.76 -15.30
N GLN A 140 -8.75 -17.54 -14.73
CA GLN A 140 -9.99 -16.89 -14.29
C GLN A 140 -11.03 -16.81 -15.41
N GLU A 141 -10.61 -16.64 -16.66
CA GLU A 141 -11.48 -16.59 -17.84
C GLU A 141 -12.28 -17.89 -18.08
N TRP A 142 -11.89 -19.01 -17.47
CA TRP A 142 -12.62 -20.27 -17.55
C TRP A 142 -13.66 -20.40 -16.45
N THR A 143 -13.86 -19.35 -15.66
CA THR A 143 -14.77 -19.32 -14.52
C THR A 143 -15.57 -18.03 -14.47
N GLY A 144 -16.67 -18.05 -13.75
CA GLY A 144 -17.46 -16.88 -13.45
C GLY A 144 -18.33 -17.13 -12.23
N PHE A 145 -19.06 -16.12 -11.78
CA PHE A 145 -19.99 -16.27 -10.66
C PHE A 145 -21.42 -16.14 -11.14
N ASP A 146 -22.31 -16.96 -10.57
CA ASP A 146 -23.74 -16.82 -10.80
C ASP A 146 -24.36 -15.67 -9.97
N ALA A 147 -25.68 -15.52 -10.07
CA ALA A 147 -26.42 -14.46 -9.38
C ALA A 147 -26.52 -14.64 -7.85
N ASP A 148 -26.11 -15.80 -7.32
CA ASP A 148 -26.04 -16.08 -5.89
C ASP A 148 -24.60 -15.94 -5.36
N GLY A 149 -23.63 -15.69 -6.26
CA GLY A 149 -22.22 -15.53 -5.94
C GLY A 149 -21.47 -16.85 -5.88
N GLU A 150 -22.05 -17.94 -6.41
CA GLU A 150 -21.42 -19.24 -6.48
C GLU A 150 -20.56 -19.37 -7.74
N LEU A 151 -19.43 -20.06 -7.62
CA LEU A 151 -18.49 -20.25 -8.73
C LEU A 151 -19.07 -21.22 -9.78
N LEU A 152 -18.99 -20.83 -11.04
CA LEU A 152 -19.29 -21.64 -12.21
C LEU A 152 -18.03 -21.85 -13.05
N LEU A 153 -17.89 -23.05 -13.62
CA LEU A 153 -16.93 -23.32 -14.69
C LEU A 153 -17.58 -23.03 -16.04
N ILE A 154 -16.82 -22.41 -16.93
CA ILE A 154 -17.22 -22.08 -18.30
C ILE A 154 -16.62 -23.12 -19.24
N ASP A 155 -17.46 -23.95 -19.84
CA ASP A 155 -17.08 -24.94 -20.85
C ASP A 155 -17.76 -24.59 -22.18
N GLY A 156 -17.05 -23.80 -22.98
CA GLY A 156 -17.55 -23.23 -24.23
C GLY A 156 -18.78 -22.35 -24.00
N ILE A 157 -19.95 -22.86 -24.41
CA ILE A 157 -21.24 -22.18 -24.20
C ILE A 157 -21.98 -22.63 -22.93
N THR A 158 -21.52 -23.74 -22.33
CA THR A 158 -22.14 -24.33 -21.14
C THR A 158 -21.49 -23.82 -19.87
N LYS A 159 -22.28 -23.83 -18.79
CA LYS A 159 -21.84 -23.39 -17.46
C LYS A 159 -22.24 -24.45 -16.47
N ILE A 160 -21.26 -24.89 -15.67
CA ILE A 160 -21.45 -26.00 -14.75
C ILE A 160 -20.99 -25.59 -13.35
N THR A 161 -21.77 -25.96 -12.36
CA THR A 161 -21.34 -25.87 -10.96
C THR A 161 -20.26 -26.93 -10.74
N PRO A 162 -19.07 -26.58 -10.22
CA PRO A 162 -18.05 -27.56 -9.92
C PRO A 162 -18.55 -28.54 -8.84
N PRO A 163 -18.13 -29.81 -8.88
CA PRO A 163 -18.43 -30.75 -7.80
C PRO A 163 -17.91 -30.23 -6.44
N PRO A 164 -18.52 -30.65 -5.32
CA PRO A 164 -18.00 -30.35 -3.99
C PRO A 164 -16.53 -30.74 -3.84
N PHE A 165 -15.77 -29.96 -3.06
CA PHE A 165 -14.35 -30.17 -2.77
C PHE A 165 -13.42 -30.10 -3.98
N LYS A 166 -13.90 -29.61 -5.13
CA LYS A 166 -13.13 -29.66 -6.39
C LYS A 166 -12.34 -28.39 -6.68
N ILE A 167 -12.89 -27.21 -6.41
CA ILE A 167 -12.27 -25.92 -6.77
C ILE A 167 -12.21 -25.03 -5.53
N LEU A 168 -11.00 -24.77 -5.03
CA LEU A 168 -10.78 -23.66 -4.09
C LEU A 168 -10.90 -22.34 -4.87
N CYS A 169 -11.50 -21.32 -4.26
CA CYS A 169 -11.63 -20.02 -4.89
C CYS A 169 -11.35 -18.89 -3.88
N PRO A 170 -10.07 -18.67 -3.51
CA PRO A 170 -9.69 -17.46 -2.78
C PRO A 170 -10.15 -16.22 -3.54
N THR A 171 -10.69 -15.26 -2.79
CA THR A 171 -11.12 -13.95 -3.27
C THR A 171 -10.54 -12.85 -2.38
N ASN A 172 -10.24 -11.69 -2.98
CA ASN A 172 -9.77 -10.51 -2.27
C ASN A 172 -10.93 -9.54 -2.07
N ASN A 173 -11.33 -9.29 -0.82
CA ASN A 173 -12.41 -8.34 -0.49
C ASN A 173 -13.69 -8.57 -1.33
N ALA A 174 -14.07 -9.84 -1.56
CA ALA A 174 -15.33 -10.16 -2.20
C ALA A 174 -16.50 -9.68 -1.36
N SER A 175 -17.52 -9.21 -2.05
CA SER A 175 -18.76 -8.74 -1.43
C SER A 175 -19.95 -9.32 -2.17
N PHE A 176 -21.12 -9.16 -1.57
CA PHE A 176 -22.37 -9.63 -2.16
C PHE A 176 -22.63 -9.06 -3.57
N THR A 177 -22.19 -7.84 -3.85
CA THR A 177 -22.34 -7.20 -5.18
C THR A 177 -21.12 -7.38 -6.08
N ASN A 178 -20.03 -7.94 -5.55
CA ASN A 178 -18.80 -8.23 -6.27
C ASN A 178 -18.19 -9.56 -5.81
N PRO A 179 -18.73 -10.70 -6.25
CA PRO A 179 -18.20 -12.02 -5.89
C PRO A 179 -16.81 -12.27 -6.50
N TYR A 180 -16.44 -11.53 -7.56
CA TYR A 180 -15.11 -11.57 -8.17
C TYR A 180 -14.00 -11.00 -7.29
N GLY A 181 -14.36 -10.27 -6.22
CA GLY A 181 -13.37 -9.55 -5.42
C GLY A 181 -12.81 -8.31 -6.11
N THR A 182 -11.92 -7.63 -5.39
CA THR A 182 -11.27 -6.39 -5.84
C THR A 182 -9.85 -6.71 -6.32
N ALA A 183 -9.56 -6.34 -7.56
CA ALA A 183 -8.23 -6.52 -8.15
C ALA A 183 -7.30 -5.36 -7.78
N GLU A 184 -6.23 -5.62 -7.05
CA GLU A 184 -5.22 -4.59 -6.73
C GLU A 184 -4.59 -3.97 -7.98
N LEU A 185 -4.46 -4.77 -9.06
CA LEU A 185 -3.94 -4.28 -10.35
C LEU A 185 -4.88 -3.28 -11.05
N SER A 186 -6.17 -3.25 -10.70
CA SER A 186 -7.12 -2.25 -11.19
C SER A 186 -6.72 -0.85 -10.72
N CYS A 187 -6.30 -0.72 -9.46
CA CYS A 187 -5.93 0.55 -8.83
C CYS A 187 -4.73 1.22 -9.53
N VAL A 188 -3.76 0.43 -9.99
CA VAL A 188 -2.53 0.94 -10.63
C VAL A 188 -2.58 0.98 -12.15
N TYR A 189 -3.71 0.63 -12.76
CA TYR A 189 -3.86 0.54 -14.21
C TYR A 189 -3.52 1.87 -14.89
N TRP A 190 -4.17 2.97 -14.49
CA TRP A 190 -3.98 4.27 -15.13
C TRP A 190 -2.60 4.86 -14.89
N ALA A 191 -2.07 4.79 -13.67
CA ALA A 191 -0.72 5.24 -13.37
C ALA A 191 0.32 4.52 -14.25
N THR A 192 0.13 3.21 -14.48
CA THR A 192 1.01 2.43 -15.36
C THR A 192 0.87 2.82 -16.82
N VAL A 193 -0.36 2.98 -17.33
CA VAL A 193 -0.64 3.40 -18.71
C VAL A 193 -0.07 4.79 -18.99
N PHE A 194 -0.31 5.74 -18.09
CA PHE A 194 0.19 7.11 -18.21
C PHE A 194 1.71 7.17 -18.12
N LYS A 195 2.34 6.38 -17.24
CA LYS A 195 3.80 6.29 -17.19
C LYS A 195 4.38 5.79 -18.51
N ARG A 196 3.81 4.74 -19.10
CA ARG A 196 4.25 4.22 -20.41
C ARG A 196 4.11 5.27 -21.51
N GLY A 197 2.99 6.00 -21.52
CA GLY A 197 2.77 7.12 -22.44
C GLY A 197 3.77 8.27 -22.22
N GLY A 198 4.03 8.65 -20.98
CA GLY A 198 5.00 9.69 -20.62
C GLY A 198 6.42 9.32 -21.05
N LEU A 199 6.83 8.06 -20.88
CA LEU A 199 8.15 7.59 -21.32
C LEU A 199 8.28 7.64 -22.84
N LYS A 200 7.22 7.27 -23.56
CA LYS A 200 7.16 7.40 -25.02
C LYS A 200 7.31 8.85 -25.45
N PHE A 201 6.54 9.76 -24.87
CA PHE A 201 6.61 11.19 -25.20
C PHE A 201 7.96 11.80 -24.83
N TRP A 202 8.57 11.37 -23.74
CA TRP A 202 9.90 11.82 -23.37
C TRP A 202 10.96 11.33 -24.37
N ALA A 203 10.87 10.08 -24.84
CA ALA A 203 11.76 9.57 -25.89
C ALA A 203 11.60 10.35 -27.20
N GLU A 204 10.37 10.61 -27.65
CA GLU A 204 10.09 11.42 -28.85
C GLU A 204 10.59 12.87 -28.69
N PHE A 205 10.44 13.45 -27.49
CA PHE A 205 10.98 14.76 -27.16
C PHE A 205 12.52 14.76 -27.21
N ALA A 206 13.15 13.76 -26.60
CA ALA A 206 14.61 13.63 -26.60
C ALA A 206 15.18 13.43 -28.00
N GLU A 207 14.50 12.69 -28.88
CA GLU A 207 14.87 12.53 -30.28
C GLU A 207 14.76 13.86 -31.04
N LYS A 208 13.61 14.54 -30.94
CA LYS A 208 13.34 15.77 -31.69
C LYS A 208 14.19 16.96 -31.26
N PHE A 209 14.52 17.06 -29.97
CA PHE A 209 15.19 18.22 -29.39
C PHE A 209 16.59 17.92 -28.86
N GLY A 210 17.04 16.67 -28.91
CA GLY A 210 18.38 16.25 -28.52
C GLY A 210 19.47 16.72 -29.49
N SER A 211 19.12 16.94 -30.76
CA SER A 211 20.04 17.51 -31.76
C SER A 211 19.63 18.93 -32.12
N PRO A 212 20.59 19.86 -32.30
CA PRO A 212 20.29 21.19 -32.84
C PRO A 212 19.90 21.09 -34.32
N TRP A 213 19.08 22.02 -34.81
CA TRP A 213 18.89 22.17 -36.25
C TRP A 213 20.04 22.98 -36.83
N ILE A 214 20.76 22.40 -37.78
CA ILE A 214 21.78 23.09 -38.55
C ILE A 214 21.15 23.53 -39.86
N ILE A 215 21.15 24.84 -40.11
CA ILE A 215 20.56 25.43 -41.32
C ILE A 215 21.69 26.10 -42.11
N GLY A 216 21.96 25.58 -43.30
CA GLY A 216 22.85 26.22 -44.28
C GLY A 216 22.10 27.26 -45.09
N HIS A 217 22.55 28.51 -45.03
CA HIS A 217 22.10 29.58 -45.91
C HIS A 217 23.08 29.70 -47.07
N GLU A 218 22.59 29.48 -48.29
CA GLU A 218 23.40 29.54 -49.51
C GLU A 218 22.91 30.60 -50.51
N PRO A 219 23.79 31.12 -51.39
CA PRO A 219 23.40 32.04 -52.44
C PRO A 219 22.46 31.41 -53.47
N ARG A 220 21.52 32.19 -54.02
CA ARG A 220 20.64 31.75 -55.11
C ARG A 220 21.36 31.36 -56.41
N SER A 221 22.64 31.73 -56.54
CA SER A 221 23.49 31.41 -57.68
C SER A 221 24.11 30.01 -57.61
N ASN A 222 23.96 29.28 -56.49
CA ASN A 222 24.49 27.93 -56.35
C ASN A 222 23.84 26.96 -57.34
N THR A 223 24.64 26.01 -57.82
CA THR A 223 24.15 24.86 -58.57
C THR A 223 23.77 23.73 -57.61
N ASP A 224 23.00 22.75 -58.08
CA ASP A 224 22.63 21.58 -57.27
C ASP A 224 23.87 20.82 -56.73
N ASP A 225 25.00 20.84 -57.45
CA ASP A 225 26.26 20.23 -57.01
C ASP A 225 26.90 21.01 -55.84
N ASP A 226 26.80 22.33 -55.84
CA ASP A 226 27.28 23.18 -54.75
C ASP A 226 26.41 23.01 -53.50
N THR A 227 25.08 22.91 -53.67
CA THR A 227 24.14 22.63 -52.57
C THR A 227 24.42 21.27 -51.91
N ASN A 228 24.68 20.22 -52.71
CA ASN A 228 24.99 18.90 -52.17
C ASN A 228 26.32 18.89 -51.41
N LYS A 229 27.36 19.57 -51.90
CA LYS A 229 28.64 19.71 -51.16
C LYS A 229 28.47 20.44 -49.83
N LEU A 230 27.62 21.47 -49.79
CA LEU A 230 27.30 22.16 -48.54
C LEU A 230 26.54 21.22 -47.60
N LEU A 231 25.57 20.46 -48.10
CA LEU A 231 24.83 19.48 -47.29
C LEU A 231 25.76 18.42 -46.70
N ASP A 232 26.63 17.81 -47.51
CA ASP A 232 27.64 16.84 -47.08
C ASP A 232 28.53 17.44 -45.96
N ALA A 233 28.97 18.69 -46.12
CA ALA A 233 29.78 19.38 -45.11
C ALA A 233 29.01 19.65 -43.80
N LEU A 234 27.69 19.86 -43.86
CA LEU A 234 26.84 20.03 -42.66
C LEU A 234 26.55 18.69 -41.97
N GLU A 235 26.42 17.60 -42.74
CA GLU A 235 26.33 16.24 -42.20
C GLU A 235 27.63 15.84 -41.49
N ASP A 236 28.79 16.13 -42.09
CA ASP A 236 30.10 15.96 -41.46
C ASP A 236 30.24 16.80 -40.18
N LEU A 237 29.65 18.00 -40.14
CA LEU A 237 29.65 18.85 -38.95
C LEU A 237 28.92 18.20 -37.77
N MET A 238 27.81 17.48 -38.00
CA MET A 238 27.07 16.78 -36.95
C MET A 238 27.91 15.71 -36.24
N GLY A 239 28.85 15.07 -36.95
CA GLY A 239 29.71 14.02 -36.40
C GLY A 239 31.07 14.50 -35.90
N ASN A 240 31.69 15.45 -36.60
CA ASN A 240 33.11 15.79 -36.43
C ASN A 240 33.37 17.19 -35.87
N ALA A 241 32.33 17.98 -35.61
CA ALA A 241 32.39 19.35 -35.04
C ALA A 241 33.30 20.35 -35.79
N VAL A 242 33.69 20.02 -37.03
CA VAL A 242 34.54 20.84 -37.90
C VAL A 242 33.97 20.77 -39.31
N ALA A 243 33.80 21.91 -39.97
CA ALA A 243 33.43 21.99 -41.39
C ALA A 243 34.05 23.21 -42.06
N THR A 244 34.19 23.15 -43.38
CA THR A 244 34.57 24.29 -44.23
C THR A 244 33.34 24.80 -44.97
N ILE A 245 33.06 26.10 -44.86
CA ILE A 245 31.89 26.74 -45.50
C ILE A 245 32.41 27.84 -46.43
N PRO A 246 31.83 28.03 -47.63
CA PRO A 246 32.16 29.14 -48.52
C PRO A 246 31.97 30.51 -47.85
N ASN A 247 32.79 31.51 -48.22
CA ASN A 247 32.78 32.83 -47.57
C ASN A 247 31.47 33.62 -47.74
N ASP A 248 30.64 33.25 -48.70
CA ASP A 248 29.33 33.84 -49.01
C ASP A 248 28.15 32.98 -48.53
N SER A 249 28.42 31.85 -47.87
CA SER A 249 27.43 31.00 -47.22
C SER A 249 27.53 31.14 -45.70
N SER A 250 26.45 30.84 -44.98
CA SER A 250 26.49 30.85 -43.50
C SER A 250 25.74 29.67 -42.90
N VAL A 251 26.11 29.32 -41.67
CA VAL A 251 25.47 28.25 -40.91
C VAL A 251 24.81 28.84 -39.68
N GLU A 252 23.53 28.58 -39.54
CA GLU A 252 22.74 28.96 -38.38
C GLU A 252 22.39 27.70 -37.59
N ILE A 253 22.79 27.67 -36.31
CA ILE A 253 22.41 26.61 -35.38
C ILE A 253 21.18 27.09 -34.62
N LYS A 254 20.04 26.45 -34.86
CA LYS A 254 18.81 26.70 -34.11
C LYS A 254 18.62 25.63 -33.05
N GLU A 255 18.62 26.06 -31.81
CA GLU A 255 18.21 25.24 -30.68
C GLU A 255 16.76 25.55 -30.31
N ALA A 256 16.02 24.53 -29.91
CA ALA A 256 14.72 24.75 -29.31
C ALA A 256 14.87 25.45 -27.94
N THR A 257 14.16 26.55 -27.74
CA THR A 257 14.11 27.27 -26.47
C THR A 257 13.36 26.42 -25.42
N GLY A 258 13.89 26.31 -24.20
CA GLY A 258 13.18 25.70 -23.05
C GLY A 258 13.41 24.20 -22.81
N LYS A 259 14.41 23.57 -23.43
CA LYS A 259 14.69 22.11 -23.31
C LYS A 259 14.75 21.59 -21.87
N THR A 260 15.40 22.33 -20.97
CA THR A 260 15.65 21.92 -19.58
C THR A 260 14.35 21.86 -18.76
N GLY A 261 13.45 22.83 -18.94
CA GLY A 261 12.16 22.84 -18.26
C GLY A 261 11.24 21.72 -18.72
N SER A 262 11.20 21.44 -20.02
CA SER A 262 10.39 20.34 -20.57
C SER A 262 10.88 18.96 -20.14
N SER A 263 12.20 18.73 -20.08
CA SER A 263 12.74 17.44 -19.62
C SER A 263 12.44 17.16 -18.15
N GLN A 264 12.47 18.20 -17.29
CA GLN A 264 12.15 18.05 -15.87
C GLN A 264 10.67 17.67 -15.67
N VAL A 265 9.75 18.29 -16.42
CA VAL A 265 8.32 17.96 -16.36
C VAL A 265 8.05 16.49 -16.69
N PHE A 266 8.76 15.92 -17.68
CA PHE A 266 8.63 14.49 -17.97
C PHE A 266 9.18 13.60 -16.86
N ASP A 267 10.35 13.92 -16.31
CA ASP A 267 10.92 13.17 -15.18
C ASP A 267 9.99 13.21 -13.95
N ASP A 268 9.49 14.39 -13.59
CA ASP A 268 8.57 14.58 -12.47
C ASP A 268 7.27 13.79 -12.67
N PHE A 269 6.71 13.82 -13.87
CA PHE A 269 5.50 13.06 -14.18
C PHE A 269 5.71 11.54 -14.08
N ILE A 270 6.85 11.05 -14.56
CA ILE A 270 7.21 9.62 -14.45
C ILE A 270 7.45 9.23 -13.00
N ARG A 271 8.12 10.07 -12.21
CA ARG A 271 8.32 9.86 -10.77
C ARG A 271 7.02 9.85 -10.01
N TYR A 272 6.11 10.79 -10.29
CA TYR A 272 4.76 10.80 -9.73
C TYR A 272 4.05 9.48 -10.01
N CYS A 273 4.00 9.04 -11.27
CA CYS A 273 3.35 7.76 -11.61
C CYS A 273 4.01 6.55 -10.94
N ARG A 274 5.34 6.55 -10.78
CA ARG A 274 6.07 5.48 -10.05
C ARG A 274 5.70 5.47 -8.56
N SER A 275 5.58 6.66 -7.97
CA SER A 275 5.21 6.84 -6.57
C SER A 275 3.80 6.30 -6.31
N GLU A 276 2.82 6.70 -7.11
CA GLU A 276 1.43 6.22 -7.03
C GLU A 276 1.35 4.68 -7.12
N ILE A 277 2.12 4.06 -8.03
CA ILE A 277 2.17 2.59 -8.15
C ILE A 277 2.72 1.94 -6.88
N ASN A 278 3.82 2.47 -6.32
CA ASN A 278 4.44 1.93 -5.12
C ASN A 278 3.55 2.13 -3.89
N ILE A 279 2.98 3.32 -3.70
CA ILE A 279 2.08 3.62 -2.59
C ILE A 279 0.86 2.71 -2.65
N ALA A 280 0.23 2.57 -3.82
CA ALA A 280 -0.96 1.72 -3.95
C ALA A 280 -0.66 0.23 -3.67
N LEU A 281 0.47 -0.29 -4.14
CA LEU A 281 0.76 -1.73 -4.00
C LEU A 281 1.47 -2.09 -2.70
N LEU A 282 2.28 -1.20 -2.14
CA LEU A 282 3.17 -1.47 -1.00
C LEU A 282 2.91 -0.57 0.20
N GLY A 283 2.07 0.46 0.07
CA GLY A 283 1.77 1.41 1.15
C GLY A 283 2.84 2.48 1.37
N GLN A 284 3.92 2.46 0.60
CA GLN A 284 5.02 3.43 0.70
C GLN A 284 5.71 3.61 -0.66
N ASP A 285 6.28 4.80 -0.87
CA ASP A 285 7.24 5.03 -1.94
C ASP A 285 8.66 5.10 -1.38
N GLN A 286 9.52 4.22 -1.87
CA GLN A 286 10.93 4.21 -1.48
C GLN A 286 11.76 5.22 -2.27
N THR A 287 11.22 5.85 -3.33
CA THR A 287 12.01 6.75 -4.18
C THR A 287 12.20 8.17 -3.61
N THR A 288 11.57 8.49 -2.48
CA THR A 288 11.70 9.76 -1.73
C THR A 288 12.90 9.77 -0.76
N GLU A 289 14.01 9.10 -1.08
CA GLU A 289 15.19 8.98 -0.19
C GLU A 289 15.81 10.33 0.21
N LYS A 290 15.54 11.42 -0.51
CA LYS A 290 16.18 12.72 -0.23
C LYS A 290 15.54 13.51 0.92
N ASP A 291 14.25 13.31 1.20
CA ASP A 291 13.49 14.11 2.18
C ASP A 291 12.72 13.26 3.22
N THR A 292 12.98 11.95 3.29
CA THR A 292 12.26 11.05 4.22
C THR A 292 12.86 11.11 5.63
N SER A 293 12.07 11.59 6.59
CA SER A 293 12.40 11.49 8.02
C SER A 293 12.35 10.04 8.52
N HIS A 294 13.08 9.72 9.60
CA HIS A 294 13.01 8.38 10.22
C HIS A 294 11.57 8.00 10.63
N ALA A 295 10.74 8.98 11.03
CA ALA A 295 9.36 8.75 11.42
C ALA A 295 8.46 8.34 10.22
N SER A 296 8.62 8.99 9.06
CA SER A 296 7.85 8.67 7.86
C SER A 296 8.25 7.33 7.24
N ALA A 297 9.52 6.94 7.32
CA ALA A 297 9.96 5.60 6.90
C ALA A 297 9.35 4.50 7.77
N MET A 298 9.31 4.69 9.10
CA MET A 298 8.69 3.72 10.01
C MET A 298 7.18 3.59 9.79
N ALA A 299 6.47 4.70 9.55
CA ALA A 299 5.05 4.66 9.20
C ALA A 299 4.80 3.87 7.91
N GLY A 300 5.64 4.06 6.87
CA GLY A 300 5.55 3.32 5.62
C GLY A 300 5.75 1.80 5.79
N LEU A 301 6.68 1.40 6.66
CA LEU A 301 6.89 -0.02 6.99
C LEU A 301 5.66 -0.64 7.68
N THR A 302 5.00 0.10 8.57
CA THR A 302 3.75 -0.36 9.21
C THR A 302 2.66 -0.61 8.17
N VAL A 303 2.45 0.33 7.23
CA VAL A 303 1.45 0.14 6.17
C VAL A 303 1.79 -1.05 5.26
N THR A 304 3.07 -1.22 4.90
CA THR A 304 3.51 -2.41 4.15
C THR A 304 3.19 -3.70 4.91
N LYS A 305 3.37 -3.71 6.24
CA LYS A 305 3.03 -4.85 7.09
C LYS A 305 1.53 -5.09 7.13
N ASP A 306 0.71 -4.05 7.27
CA ASP A 306 -0.75 -4.18 7.27
C ASP A 306 -1.28 -4.75 5.95
N ILE A 307 -0.70 -4.32 4.81
CA ILE A 307 -1.00 -4.86 3.49
C ILE A 307 -0.61 -6.35 3.40
N ARG A 308 0.61 -6.69 3.84
CA ARG A 308 1.08 -8.09 3.89
C ARG A 308 0.13 -8.94 4.73
N ASP A 309 -0.22 -8.49 5.93
CA ASP A 309 -1.06 -9.24 6.86
C ASP A 309 -2.49 -9.40 6.33
N ASN A 310 -2.99 -8.44 5.53
CA ASN A 310 -4.25 -8.62 4.79
C ASN A 310 -4.14 -9.69 3.71
N ASP A 311 -3.05 -9.70 2.94
CA ASP A 311 -2.79 -10.75 1.94
C ASP A 311 -2.66 -12.14 2.59
N CYS A 312 -2.03 -12.22 3.78
CA CYS A 312 -1.94 -13.45 4.58
C CYS A 312 -3.34 -14.00 4.91
N ARG A 313 -4.32 -13.16 5.23
CA ARG A 313 -5.69 -13.62 5.53
C ARG A 313 -6.34 -14.34 4.35
N VAL A 314 -6.08 -13.89 3.11
CA VAL A 314 -6.57 -14.56 1.90
C VAL A 314 -5.94 -15.94 1.76
N VAL A 315 -4.63 -16.04 2.02
CA VAL A 315 -3.87 -17.30 2.00
C VAL A 315 -4.37 -18.26 3.08
N GLU A 316 -4.42 -17.82 4.34
CA GLU A 316 -4.90 -18.61 5.47
C GLU A 316 -6.33 -19.11 5.24
N SER A 317 -7.24 -18.26 4.76
CA SER A 317 -8.63 -18.63 4.47
C SER A 317 -8.71 -19.77 3.44
N CYS A 318 -7.90 -19.71 2.38
CA CYS A 318 -7.83 -20.75 1.36
C CYS A 318 -7.32 -22.08 1.94
N PHE A 319 -6.21 -22.05 2.69
CA PHE A 319 -5.68 -23.25 3.34
C PHE A 319 -6.64 -23.83 4.38
N ASN A 320 -7.33 -22.98 5.15
CA ASN A 320 -8.35 -23.41 6.12
C ASN A 320 -9.52 -24.11 5.42
N THR A 321 -9.91 -23.65 4.24
CA THR A 321 -10.92 -24.33 3.42
C THR A 321 -10.42 -25.71 2.96
N LEU A 322 -9.18 -25.79 2.46
CA LEU A 322 -8.58 -27.06 2.07
C LEU A 322 -8.49 -28.04 3.25
N LEU A 323 -8.05 -27.56 4.42
CA LEU A 323 -7.98 -28.34 5.66
C LEU A 323 -9.36 -28.86 6.09
N ALA A 324 -10.39 -28.02 6.02
CA ALA A 324 -11.77 -28.43 6.28
C ALA A 324 -12.19 -29.58 5.36
N TRP A 325 -11.88 -29.49 4.05
CA TRP A 325 -12.20 -30.56 3.09
C TRP A 325 -11.42 -31.85 3.35
N ILE A 326 -10.12 -31.74 3.66
CA ILE A 326 -9.30 -32.90 4.06
C ILE A 326 -9.92 -33.57 5.29
N CYS A 327 -10.31 -32.79 6.30
CA CYS A 327 -10.91 -33.32 7.51
C CYS A 327 -12.28 -33.95 7.22
N GLU A 328 -13.13 -33.33 6.42
CA GLU A 328 -14.46 -33.87 6.08
C GLU A 328 -14.37 -35.19 5.30
N LEU A 329 -13.40 -35.32 4.39
CA LEU A 329 -13.21 -36.52 3.58
C LEU A 329 -12.56 -37.69 4.36
N ASN A 330 -11.78 -37.40 5.40
CA ASN A 330 -10.95 -38.40 6.09
C ASN A 330 -11.36 -38.68 7.53
N PHE A 331 -11.99 -37.71 8.20
CA PHE A 331 -12.29 -37.75 9.62
C PHE A 331 -13.77 -37.45 9.86
N HIS A 332 -14.36 -38.13 10.84
CA HIS A 332 -15.75 -37.90 11.18
C HIS A 332 -15.87 -36.91 12.34
N LYS A 333 -16.59 -35.81 12.12
CA LYS A 333 -16.97 -34.81 13.17
C LYS A 333 -15.78 -34.27 13.97
N VAL A 334 -14.76 -33.77 13.27
CA VAL A 334 -13.61 -33.09 13.89
C VAL A 334 -13.58 -31.62 13.53
N SER A 335 -13.03 -30.80 14.43
CA SER A 335 -12.68 -29.43 14.09
C SER A 335 -11.40 -29.44 13.24
N PRO A 336 -11.38 -28.82 12.06
CA PRO A 336 -10.17 -28.76 11.25
C PRO A 336 -9.08 -27.92 11.94
N PRO A 337 -7.79 -28.19 11.68
CA PRO A 337 -6.70 -27.30 12.08
C PRO A 337 -6.86 -25.92 11.45
N LYS A 338 -6.27 -24.92 12.10
CA LYS A 338 -6.12 -23.58 11.55
C LYS A 338 -4.71 -23.40 11.01
N PHE A 339 -4.60 -23.11 9.72
CA PHE A 339 -3.37 -22.65 9.09
C PHE A 339 -3.10 -21.21 9.51
N VAL A 340 -1.93 -20.97 10.08
CA VAL A 340 -1.51 -19.65 10.55
C VAL A 340 -0.13 -19.33 9.99
N LEU A 341 -0.05 -18.20 9.27
CA LEU A 341 1.22 -17.61 8.86
C LEU A 341 1.76 -16.73 9.98
N TYR A 342 3.05 -16.87 10.26
CA TYR A 342 3.69 -16.08 11.30
C TYR A 342 5.14 -15.78 10.94
N GLU A 343 5.64 -14.71 11.52
CA GLU A 343 7.05 -14.35 11.51
C GLU A 343 7.63 -14.83 12.83
N ASP A 344 8.83 -15.42 12.79
CA ASP A 344 9.53 -15.73 14.04
C ASP A 344 9.82 -14.40 14.74
N GLU A 345 9.25 -14.20 15.93
CA GLU A 345 9.63 -13.07 16.78
C GLU A 345 11.06 -13.32 17.26
N ILE A 346 12.02 -12.77 16.52
CA ILE A 346 13.36 -12.56 17.06
C ILE A 346 13.20 -11.41 18.04
N GLY A 347 13.33 -11.72 19.33
CA GLY A 347 13.13 -10.73 20.37
C GLY A 347 13.98 -9.48 20.10
N ASP A 348 13.31 -8.35 19.93
CA ASP A 348 13.94 -7.08 19.63
C ASP A 348 14.17 -6.27 20.91
N LYS A 349 14.83 -5.12 20.78
CA LYS A 349 15.10 -4.23 21.91
C LYS A 349 13.80 -3.76 22.57
N THR A 350 12.74 -3.58 21.79
CA THR A 350 11.45 -3.07 22.27
C THR A 350 10.72 -4.11 23.14
N LEU A 351 10.73 -5.37 22.74
CA LEU A 351 10.19 -6.48 23.52
C LEU A 351 10.98 -6.66 24.82
N ALA A 352 12.31 -6.58 24.77
CA ALA A 352 13.17 -6.62 25.95
C ALA A 352 12.89 -5.47 26.92
N GLU A 353 12.70 -4.24 26.40
CA GLU A 353 12.32 -3.06 27.19
C GLU A 353 10.94 -3.22 27.82
N ARG A 354 9.94 -3.72 27.08
CA ARG A 354 8.60 -4.01 27.61
C ARG A 354 8.66 -5.04 28.74
N ASP A 355 9.40 -6.12 28.55
CA ASP A 355 9.54 -7.17 29.55
C ASP A 355 10.25 -6.65 30.80
N GLN A 356 11.26 -5.78 30.65
CA GLN A 356 11.88 -5.08 31.77
C GLN A 356 10.88 -4.21 32.55
N ILE A 357 10.01 -3.47 31.86
CA ILE A 357 8.95 -2.65 32.49
C ILE A 357 7.94 -3.55 33.22
N LEU A 358 7.46 -4.61 32.58
CA LEU A 358 6.49 -5.53 33.17
C LEU A 358 7.07 -6.25 34.39
N THR A 359 8.33 -6.68 34.32
CA THR A 359 9.04 -7.25 35.47
C THR A 359 9.23 -6.24 36.60
N ALA A 360 9.53 -4.97 36.28
CA ALA A 360 9.58 -3.90 37.29
C ALA A 360 8.23 -3.67 37.98
N LEU A 361 7.11 -3.90 37.28
CA LEU A 361 5.75 -3.88 37.83
C LEU A 361 5.37 -5.16 38.60
N GLY A 362 6.25 -6.16 38.65
CA GLY A 362 6.05 -7.42 39.38
C GLY A 362 5.57 -8.61 38.55
N VAL A 363 5.51 -8.49 37.23
CA VAL A 363 5.19 -9.63 36.34
C VAL A 363 6.39 -10.59 36.28
N SER A 364 6.13 -11.88 36.49
CA SER A 364 7.13 -12.94 36.31
C SER A 364 6.80 -13.77 35.07
N PHE A 365 7.75 -13.85 34.15
CA PHE A 365 7.63 -14.65 32.94
C PHE A 365 8.20 -16.06 33.14
N ASN A 366 7.60 -17.05 32.49
CA ASN A 366 8.04 -18.44 32.55
C ASN A 366 8.89 -18.82 31.33
N GLN A 367 9.51 -20.01 31.38
CA GLN A 367 10.41 -20.46 30.32
C GLN A 367 9.70 -20.53 28.97
N SER A 368 8.49 -21.09 28.94
CA SER A 368 7.67 -21.18 27.72
C SER A 368 7.30 -19.84 27.11
N TYR A 369 7.28 -18.75 27.89
CA TYR A 369 7.13 -17.40 27.35
C TYR A 369 8.36 -16.99 26.55
N TYR A 370 9.57 -17.12 27.12
CA TYR A 370 10.80 -16.73 26.45
C TYR A 370 11.13 -17.59 25.24
N GLU A 371 10.86 -18.90 25.30
CA GLU A 371 10.99 -19.81 24.16
C GLU A 371 10.16 -19.33 22.97
N ARG A 372 8.91 -18.90 23.22
CA ARG A 372 8.02 -18.41 22.16
C ARG A 372 8.31 -16.98 21.71
N ALA A 373 8.55 -16.07 22.66
CA ALA A 373 8.63 -14.63 22.40
C ALA A 373 10.00 -14.16 21.88
N TYR A 374 11.06 -14.92 22.17
CA TYR A 374 12.42 -14.61 21.70
C TYR A 374 12.96 -15.68 20.73
N ASN A 375 12.14 -16.68 20.40
CA ASN A 375 12.52 -17.83 19.58
C ASN A 375 13.80 -18.53 20.06
N LEU A 376 13.90 -18.72 21.38
CA LEU A 376 15.05 -19.38 22.03
C LEU A 376 14.74 -20.87 22.26
N SER A 377 15.71 -21.73 22.00
CA SER A 377 15.59 -23.14 22.37
C SER A 377 15.78 -23.32 23.89
N ALA A 378 15.12 -24.33 24.47
CA ALA A 378 15.14 -24.60 25.91
C ALA A 378 16.55 -24.86 26.47
N ASP A 379 17.50 -25.25 25.62
CA ASP A 379 18.91 -25.48 25.95
C ASP A 379 19.80 -24.23 25.76
N GLU A 380 19.27 -23.13 25.22
CA GLU A 380 20.01 -21.88 24.99
C GLU A 380 19.94 -20.90 26.17
N PHE A 381 19.04 -21.10 27.14
CA PHE A 381 18.89 -20.21 28.29
C PHE A 381 18.39 -20.92 29.56
N THR A 382 18.56 -20.26 30.71
CA THR A 382 18.02 -20.71 32.00
C THR A 382 17.46 -19.54 32.80
N LEU A 383 16.30 -19.73 33.43
CA LEU A 383 15.71 -18.72 34.31
C LEU A 383 16.39 -18.72 35.68
N ASN A 384 17.08 -17.63 36.01
CA ASN A 384 17.57 -17.42 37.36
C ASN A 384 16.39 -17.03 38.26
N THR A 385 15.97 -17.92 39.16
CA THR A 385 15.02 -17.59 40.24
C THR A 385 15.69 -16.67 41.25
N LYS A 386 15.75 -15.36 40.97
CA LYS A 386 16.08 -14.38 42.02
C LYS A 386 14.83 -14.17 42.88
N PRO A 387 14.95 -14.21 44.22
CA PRO A 387 13.87 -13.77 45.09
C PRO A 387 13.52 -12.32 44.76
N MET A 388 12.22 -12.03 44.69
CA MET A 388 11.67 -10.68 44.57
C MET A 388 12.38 -9.75 45.58
N PRO A 389 12.97 -8.62 45.17
CA PRO A 389 13.54 -7.68 46.12
C PRO A 389 12.40 -7.05 46.93
N THR A 390 12.33 -7.38 48.22
CA THR A 390 11.58 -6.60 49.20
C THR A 390 12.13 -5.17 49.17
N ASN A 391 11.28 -4.20 48.80
CA ASN A 391 11.46 -2.74 48.97
C ASN A 391 12.90 -2.28 49.29
N THR A 392 13.70 -2.05 48.25
CA THR A 392 14.88 -1.19 48.37
C THR A 392 14.64 0.06 47.54
N VAL A 393 14.58 1.19 48.25
CA VAL A 393 14.56 2.56 47.72
C VAL A 393 15.51 2.69 46.52
N PRO A 394 15.14 3.38 45.43
CA PRO A 394 16.00 3.48 44.25
C PRO A 394 17.31 4.16 44.63
N THR A 395 18.41 3.43 44.50
CA THR A 395 19.76 4.03 44.48
C THR A 395 20.01 4.45 43.03
N THR A 396 19.98 5.76 42.80
CA THR A 396 20.37 6.39 41.54
C THR A 396 21.81 5.98 41.19
N PRO A 397 22.12 5.54 39.95
CA PRO A 397 23.50 5.38 39.52
C PRO A 397 24.17 6.75 39.50
N ASN A 398 25.32 6.83 40.18
CA ASN A 398 26.12 8.03 40.33
C ASN A 398 26.76 8.38 38.98
N PHE A 399 26.09 9.23 38.20
CA PHE A 399 26.68 9.89 37.03
C PHE A 399 27.48 11.09 37.54
N SER A 400 28.77 11.18 37.18
CA SER A 400 29.61 12.31 37.56
C SER A 400 29.15 13.58 36.83
N GLU A 401 28.30 14.38 37.47
CA GLU A 401 28.06 15.75 37.03
C GLU A 401 29.29 16.61 37.34
N LYS A 402 29.88 17.21 36.30
CA LYS A 402 30.60 18.47 36.47
C LYS A 402 29.59 19.48 37.00
N SER A 403 29.88 20.02 38.18
CA SER A 403 29.08 21.02 38.86
C SER A 403 28.81 22.22 37.94
N PHE A 404 27.58 22.36 37.48
CA PHE A 404 27.06 23.64 37.01
C PHE A 404 26.21 24.21 38.13
N THR A 405 26.60 25.36 38.65
CA THR A 405 25.85 26.10 39.66
C THR A 405 24.48 26.48 39.10
N PRO A 406 23.35 26.09 39.72
CA PRO A 406 22.04 26.49 39.26
C PRO A 406 21.78 27.92 39.68
N GLN A 407 21.82 28.83 38.71
CA GLN A 407 21.23 30.15 38.83
C GLN A 407 20.18 30.24 37.72
N GLY A 408 18.91 30.14 38.10
CA GLY A 408 17.78 30.24 37.17
C GLY A 408 16.87 29.03 37.24
N ASP A 409 15.62 29.32 37.63
CA ASP A 409 14.52 28.41 37.88
C ASP A 409 14.19 27.54 36.65
N LEU A 410 14.12 26.22 36.84
CA LEU A 410 13.82 25.25 35.76
C LEU A 410 12.31 25.17 35.46
N SER A 411 11.50 26.00 36.13
CA SER A 411 10.09 26.25 35.84
C SER A 411 9.89 27.06 34.54
N ASP A 412 10.86 27.89 34.15
CA ASP A 412 10.73 28.79 32.98
C ASP A 412 10.94 28.08 31.61
N LYS A 413 11.53 26.88 31.58
CA LYS A 413 11.81 26.16 30.32
C LYS A 413 10.77 25.11 29.93
N LEU A 414 9.84 24.78 30.83
CA LEU A 414 8.65 23.99 30.52
C LEU A 414 7.43 24.87 30.16
N ALA A 415 7.58 26.19 30.21
CA ALA A 415 6.58 27.18 29.79
C ALA A 415 6.63 27.55 28.30
N ILE A 416 7.43 26.85 27.49
CA ILE A 416 7.44 27.04 26.03
C ILE A 416 6.37 26.11 25.43
N GLY A 417 5.12 26.55 25.45
CA GLY A 417 4.04 25.84 24.74
C GLY A 417 2.62 26.18 25.12
N VAL A 418 2.39 26.77 26.31
CA VAL A 418 1.08 27.31 26.69
C VAL A 418 1.32 28.64 27.40
N PRO A 419 1.18 29.78 26.70
CA PRO A 419 1.21 31.08 27.35
C PRO A 419 0.01 31.20 28.30
N SER A 420 0.20 31.86 29.43
CA SER A 420 -0.83 32.22 30.38
C SER A 420 -1.95 33.05 29.72
N ASP A 421 -3.20 32.73 30.06
CA ASP A 421 -4.46 33.15 29.41
C ASP A 421 -4.62 34.65 29.11
N ASP A 422 -3.94 35.54 29.85
CA ASP A 422 -4.19 36.99 29.76
C ASP A 422 -3.33 37.74 28.70
N ASP A 423 -2.16 37.22 28.31
CA ASP A 423 -1.29 37.88 27.30
C ASP A 423 -1.51 37.35 25.87
N LEU A 424 -1.97 36.10 25.75
CA LEU A 424 -2.29 35.46 24.48
C LEU A 424 -3.55 36.06 23.85
N THR A 425 -4.58 36.34 24.65
CA THR A 425 -5.84 36.92 24.17
C THR A 425 -5.66 38.33 23.61
N ALA A 426 -4.74 39.12 24.17
CA ALA A 426 -4.44 40.47 23.69
C ALA A 426 -3.64 40.46 22.38
N GLN A 427 -2.59 39.63 22.27
CA GLN A 427 -1.75 39.55 21.07
C GLN A 427 -2.44 38.83 19.90
N VAL A 428 -3.19 37.76 20.17
CA VAL A 428 -3.99 37.05 19.16
C VAL A 428 -5.16 37.92 18.70
N GLY A 429 -5.80 38.67 19.61
CA GLY A 429 -6.86 39.61 19.27
C GLY A 429 -6.41 40.76 18.36
N GLN A 430 -5.19 41.28 18.58
CA GLN A 430 -4.63 42.36 17.76
C GLN A 430 -4.26 41.87 16.36
N MET A 431 -3.60 40.70 16.24
CA MET A 431 -3.24 40.10 14.95
C MET A 431 -4.48 39.64 14.16
N LEU A 432 -5.49 39.05 14.81
CA LEU A 432 -6.77 38.71 14.15
C LEU A 432 -7.50 39.95 13.62
N GLY A 433 -7.43 41.07 14.34
CA GLY A 433 -7.93 42.36 13.87
C GLY A 433 -7.19 42.87 12.63
N ASP A 434 -5.87 42.72 12.62
CA ASP A 434 -5.02 43.07 11.46
C ASP A 434 -5.33 42.17 10.25
N PHE A 435 -5.55 40.86 10.45
CA PHE A 435 -5.94 39.92 9.39
C PHE A 435 -7.38 40.14 8.88
N ALA A 436 -8.33 40.48 9.74
CA ALA A 436 -9.69 40.83 9.32
C ALA A 436 -9.72 42.10 8.46
N SER A 437 -8.71 42.98 8.57
CA SER A 437 -8.57 44.15 7.70
C SER A 437 -8.10 43.81 6.28
N LEU A 438 -7.42 42.66 6.09
CA LEU A 438 -6.98 42.14 4.79
C LEU A 438 -8.12 41.55 3.96
N ASP A 439 -9.21 41.11 4.59
CA ASP A 439 -10.39 40.53 3.94
C ASP A 439 -11.14 41.55 3.05
N SER A 440 -10.87 42.84 3.25
CA SER A 440 -11.43 43.94 2.45
C SER A 440 -10.61 44.30 1.20
N VAL A 441 -9.47 43.64 0.97
CA VAL A 441 -8.52 43.95 -0.10
C VAL A 441 -8.45 42.77 -1.08
N ASN A 442 -8.66 43.05 -2.37
CA ASN A 442 -8.63 42.03 -3.41
C ASN A 442 -7.17 41.58 -3.65
N LEU A 443 -6.82 40.41 -3.12
CA LEU A 443 -5.47 39.85 -3.15
C LEU A 443 -5.35 38.84 -4.31
N ASP A 444 -5.02 39.37 -5.50
CA ASP A 444 -5.01 38.58 -6.74
C ASP A 444 -3.72 37.74 -6.94
N ASN A 445 -2.69 37.87 -6.08
CA ASN A 445 -1.51 37.00 -6.08
C ASN A 445 -0.73 36.99 -4.74
N GLU A 446 0.11 35.97 -4.57
CA GLU A 446 0.93 35.70 -3.38
C GLU A 446 1.93 36.83 -3.04
N THR A 447 2.44 37.53 -4.05
CA THR A 447 3.38 38.65 -3.86
C THR A 447 2.70 39.86 -3.22
N ALA A 448 1.46 40.15 -3.59
CA ALA A 448 0.68 41.25 -3.01
C ALA A 448 0.35 41.00 -1.52
N LEU A 449 0.08 39.74 -1.15
CA LEU A 449 -0.15 39.34 0.25
C LEU A 449 1.13 39.54 1.08
N LEU A 450 2.28 39.14 0.56
CA LEU A 450 3.56 39.27 1.26
C LEU A 450 3.99 40.73 1.43
N GLU A 451 3.77 41.60 0.45
CA GLU A 451 4.03 43.05 0.58
C GLU A 451 3.15 43.70 1.65
N GLN A 452 1.87 43.29 1.73
CA GLN A 452 0.95 43.83 2.73
C GLN A 452 1.28 43.35 4.14
N LEU A 453 1.63 42.07 4.29
CA LEU A 453 2.08 41.52 5.57
C LEU A 453 3.38 42.16 6.05
N ALA A 454 4.32 42.43 5.13
CA ALA A 454 5.54 43.17 5.44
C ALA A 454 5.25 44.63 5.86
N SER A 455 4.18 45.25 5.33
CA SER A 455 3.76 46.60 5.72
C SER A 455 3.10 46.67 7.11
N LEU A 456 2.40 45.61 7.52
CA LEU A 456 1.77 45.50 8.83
C LEU A 456 2.78 45.22 9.95
N TYR A 457 3.87 44.50 9.62
CA TYR A 457 4.95 44.18 10.57
C TYR A 457 6.34 44.61 10.07
N PRO A 458 6.58 45.93 9.90
CA PRO A 458 7.76 46.47 9.22
C PRO A 458 9.10 46.27 9.96
N LYS A 459 9.07 45.69 11.16
CA LYS A 459 10.25 45.41 12.00
C LYS A 459 10.57 43.92 12.12
N MET A 460 9.78 43.05 11.51
CA MET A 460 9.90 41.59 11.62
C MET A 460 10.43 41.02 10.30
N ASN A 461 11.39 40.09 10.36
CA ASN A 461 11.87 39.39 9.16
C ASN A 461 10.81 38.39 8.67
N ILE A 462 10.80 38.09 7.37
CA ILE A 462 9.91 37.12 6.70
C ILE A 462 9.96 35.76 7.41
N ASP A 463 11.13 35.28 7.81
CA ASP A 463 11.28 34.00 8.52
C ASP A 463 10.59 34.02 9.89
N GLU A 464 10.72 35.12 10.64
CA GLU A 464 10.05 35.30 11.95
C GLU A 464 8.53 35.43 11.81
N LEU A 465 8.07 36.03 10.72
CA LEU A 465 6.65 36.14 10.39
C LEU A 465 6.07 34.77 10.03
N GLN A 466 6.81 33.95 9.28
CA GLN A 466 6.42 32.60 8.90
C GLN A 466 6.30 31.67 10.13
N ASP A 467 7.26 31.74 11.05
CA ASP A 467 7.23 30.97 12.29
C ASP A 467 6.05 31.37 13.18
N LYS A 468 5.73 32.67 13.27
CA LYS A 468 4.57 33.16 14.02
C LYS A 468 3.24 32.75 13.40
N LEU A 469 3.12 32.80 12.07
CA LEU A 469 1.95 32.32 11.33
C LEU A 469 1.72 30.82 11.56
N THR A 470 2.80 30.04 11.56
CA THR A 470 2.76 28.59 11.78
C THR A 470 2.31 28.27 13.22
N GLN A 471 2.83 28.99 14.21
CA GLN A 471 2.37 28.88 15.59
C GLN A 471 0.88 29.27 15.73
N MET A 472 0.42 30.31 15.03
CA MET A 472 -0.98 30.72 15.07
C MET A 472 -1.93 29.70 14.45
N LEU A 473 -1.58 29.13 13.30
CA LEU A 473 -2.38 28.06 12.67
C LEU A 473 -2.52 26.85 13.60
N PHE A 474 -1.45 26.51 14.31
CA PHE A 474 -1.46 25.44 15.31
C PHE A 474 -2.36 25.79 16.51
N ILE A 475 -2.29 27.03 17.02
CA ILE A 475 -3.15 27.49 18.13
C ILE A 475 -4.63 27.56 17.70
N ALA A 476 -4.91 28.00 16.47
CA ALA A 476 -6.27 28.07 15.94
C ALA A 476 -6.88 26.67 15.72
N ASP A 477 -6.11 25.71 15.18
CA ASP A 477 -6.58 24.32 15.02
C ASP A 477 -6.83 23.66 16.38
N THR A 478 -5.94 23.89 17.35
CA THR A 478 -6.12 23.32 18.70
C THR A 478 -7.30 23.95 19.46
N LEU A 479 -7.49 25.27 19.39
CA LEU A 479 -8.65 25.95 19.97
C LEU A 479 -9.95 25.55 19.27
N SER A 480 -9.96 25.42 17.95
CA SER A 480 -11.13 24.98 17.19
C SER A 480 -11.58 23.58 17.62
N ARG A 481 -10.62 22.65 17.80
CA ARG A 481 -10.86 21.28 18.29
C ARG A 481 -11.36 21.25 19.73
N LEU A 482 -10.83 22.10 20.59
CA LEU A 482 -11.29 22.27 21.98
C LEU A 482 -12.74 22.77 22.04
N HIS A 483 -13.06 23.80 21.26
CA HIS A 483 -14.43 24.35 21.20
C HIS A 483 -15.44 23.36 20.58
N THR A 484 -15.04 22.59 19.56
CA THR A 484 -15.91 21.53 19.01
C THR A 484 -16.13 20.38 19.99
N GLN A 485 -15.19 20.09 20.89
CA GLN A 485 -15.38 19.09 21.95
C GLN A 485 -16.33 19.59 23.06
N GLU A 486 -16.27 20.89 23.40
CA GLU A 486 -17.20 21.50 24.36
C GLU A 486 -18.63 21.60 23.79
N GLU A 487 -18.80 21.94 22.50
CA GLU A 487 -20.12 21.99 21.85
C GLU A 487 -20.73 20.60 21.61
N MET A 488 -19.91 19.55 21.44
CA MET A 488 -20.39 18.17 21.31
C MET A 488 -20.70 17.48 22.64
N GLY A 489 -20.56 18.18 23.78
CA GLY A 489 -21.00 17.70 25.09
C GLY A 489 -20.37 16.37 25.53
N MET A 490 -19.13 16.09 25.13
CA MET A 490 -18.39 14.92 25.61
C MET A 490 -17.56 15.28 26.84
N GLN A 491 -18.17 15.10 28.02
CA GLN A 491 -17.47 14.64 29.22
C GLN A 491 -17.69 13.14 29.40
#